data_AF-A0A820P5G4-F1
#
_entry.id   AF-A0A820P5G4-F1
#
_cell.length_a   1.000
_cell.length_b   1.000
_cell.length_c   1.000
_cell.angle_alpha   90.00
_cell.angle_beta   90.00
_cell.angle_gamma   90.00
#
_symmetry.space_group_name_H-M   'P 1'
#
loop_
_entity.id
_entity.type
_entity.pdbx_description
1 polymer ?
#
loop_
_entity_poly.entity_id
_entity_poly.type
_entity_poly.pdbx_seq_one_letter_code
_entity_poly.pdbx_strand_id
1 'polypeptide(L)'
;LDNGSLYKMVPEEVSFKNKNGIWMTRRQLPLSLGYAITIHRSQCMTYNRLVVELTGRNWKSGMFYTILSRTRKLSDIIILAYDRKSFKVSKVALNEMYRLETIEKDYPINIEQYLRTEVKYFLSLTMTVLILL
;
A
#
# COMPACT_ATOMS: atom_id res chain seq x y z
N LEU A 1 -4.50 13.54 28.08
CA LEU A 1 -3.54 13.46 26.96
C LEU A 1 -2.41 12.63 27.50
N ASP A 2 -2.26 11.39 27.03
CA ASP A 2 -1.19 10.51 27.46
C ASP A 2 -0.01 10.84 26.55
N ASN A 3 0.99 11.55 27.08
CA ASN A 3 2.04 12.22 26.29
C ASN A 3 3.03 11.22 25.65
N GLY A 4 2.74 9.92 25.75
CA GLY A 4 3.70 8.85 25.49
C GLY A 4 4.79 8.78 26.55
N SER A 5 5.56 7.69 26.51
CA SER A 5 6.78 7.54 27.30
C SER A 5 7.97 8.20 26.59
N LEU A 6 8.83 8.87 27.36
CA LEU A 6 10.09 9.39 26.84
C LEU A 6 11.02 8.24 26.47
N TYR A 7 11.40 8.17 25.20
CA TYR A 7 12.33 7.16 24.69
C TYR A 7 13.63 7.81 24.23
N LYS A 8 14.77 7.39 24.81
CA LYS A 8 16.09 7.82 24.34
C LYS A 8 16.45 7.00 23.11
N MET A 9 16.44 7.66 21.95
CA MET A 9 16.75 7.00 20.69
C MET A 9 18.25 6.86 20.47
N VAL A 10 18.67 5.68 20.01
CA VAL A 10 20.07 5.36 19.68
C VAL A 10 20.18 4.95 18.21
N PRO A 11 21.31 5.22 17.54
CA PRO A 11 21.52 4.74 16.17
C PRO A 11 21.53 3.22 16.10
N GLU A 12 20.82 2.67 15.13
CA GLU A 12 20.81 1.25 14.81
C GLU A 12 21.69 0.96 13.59
N GLU A 13 22.29 -0.22 13.57
CA GLU A 13 23.08 -0.71 12.45
C GLU A 13 22.31 -1.78 11.68
N VAL A 14 22.13 -1.54 10.38
CA VAL A 14 21.47 -2.48 9.48
C VAL A 14 22.44 -2.86 8.38
N SER A 15 22.71 -4.16 8.26
CA SER A 15 23.55 -4.74 7.22
C SER A 15 22.68 -5.37 6.13
N PHE A 16 22.96 -5.05 4.87
CA PHE A 16 22.26 -5.63 3.72
C PHE A 16 23.25 -5.97 2.61
N LYS A 17 22.92 -6.98 1.82
CA LYS A 17 23.72 -7.41 0.68
C LYS A 17 23.27 -6.67 -0.56
N ASN A 18 24.18 -6.04 -1.28
CA ASN A 18 23.86 -5.39 -2.55
C ASN A 18 23.67 -6.42 -3.68
N LYS A 19 23.25 -5.96 -4.86
CA LYS A 19 23.02 -6.83 -6.04
C LYS A 19 24.25 -7.63 -6.48
N ASN A 20 25.45 -7.14 -6.17
CA ASN A 20 26.72 -7.78 -6.51
C ASN A 20 27.24 -8.73 -5.41
N GLY A 21 26.45 -8.92 -4.36
CA GLY A 21 26.81 -9.82 -3.26
C GLY A 21 27.72 -9.20 -2.19
N ILE A 22 27.98 -7.90 -2.24
CA ILE A 22 28.83 -7.19 -1.26
C ILE A 22 27.97 -6.79 -0.06
N TRP A 23 28.49 -7.05 1.15
CA TRP A 23 27.85 -6.62 2.39
C TRP A 23 28.07 -5.12 2.62
N MET A 24 27.00 -4.41 2.93
CA MET A 24 27.00 -2.99 3.26
C MET A 24 26.29 -2.77 4.60
N THR A 25 26.91 -2.02 5.50
CA THR A 25 26.34 -1.67 6.80
C THR A 25 25.98 -0.20 6.84
N ARG A 26 24.79 0.13 7.33
CA ARG A 26 24.34 1.51 7.57
C ARG A 26 24.04 1.70 9.05
N ARG A 27 24.65 2.70 9.66
CA ARG A 27 24.34 3.18 11.01
C ARG A 27 23.54 4.48 10.95
N GLN A 28 22.31 4.49 11.46
CA GLN A 28 21.46 5.68 11.48
C GLN A 28 20.43 5.61 12.61
N LEU A 29 19.84 6.75 12.98
CA LEU A 29 18.64 6.71 13.82
C LEU A 29 17.50 6.03 13.04
N PRO A 30 16.69 5.16 13.68
CA PRO A 30 15.58 4.46 13.03
C PRO A 30 14.36 5.40 12.84
N LEU A 31 14.59 6.59 12.27
CA LEU A 31 13.59 7.60 12.02
C LEU A 31 13.53 7.95 10.55
N SER A 32 12.31 8.23 10.09
CA SER A 32 12.06 8.94 8.85
C SER A 32 11.02 10.02 9.08
N LEU A 33 11.05 11.06 8.26
CA LEU A 33 10.04 12.12 8.31
C LEU A 33 8.67 11.50 7.97
N GLY A 34 7.75 11.50 8.93
CA GLY A 34 6.44 10.86 8.78
C GLY A 34 5.37 11.71 8.09
N TYR A 35 5.62 13.01 7.88
CA TYR A 35 4.62 13.93 7.33
C TYR A 35 4.38 13.75 5.82
N ALA A 36 5.40 13.33 5.08
CA ALA A 36 5.32 13.09 3.65
C ALA A 36 5.79 11.68 3.34
N ILE A 37 4.95 10.93 2.64
CA ILE A 37 5.23 9.55 2.25
C ILE A 37 4.99 9.38 0.77
N THR A 38 5.76 8.51 0.12
CA THR A 38 5.53 8.20 -1.28
C THR A 38 4.28 7.34 -1.43
N ILE A 39 3.59 7.49 -2.55
CA ILE A 39 2.39 6.69 -2.88
C ILE A 39 2.69 5.19 -2.76
N HIS A 40 3.87 4.76 -3.20
CA HIS A 40 4.33 3.38 -3.09
C HIS A 40 4.46 2.90 -1.64
N ARG A 41 4.98 3.74 -0.74
CA ARG A 41 5.12 3.40 0.67
C ARG A 41 3.78 3.44 1.43
N SER A 42 2.79 4.16 0.91
CA SER A 42 1.42 4.18 1.45
C SER A 42 0.54 2.99 1.06
N GLN A 43 1.07 2.01 0.31
CA GLN A 43 0.29 0.84 -0.07
C GLN A 43 -0.16 0.08 1.19
N CYS A 44 -1.43 -0.34 1.20
CA CYS A 44 -2.09 -1.01 2.32
C CYS A 44 -2.21 -0.19 3.62
N MET A 45 -1.97 1.13 3.59
CA MET A 45 -2.19 2.02 4.74
C MET A 45 -3.51 2.78 4.61
N THR A 46 -4.11 3.15 5.75
CA THR A 46 -5.26 4.07 5.80
C THR A 46 -4.86 5.32 6.58
N TYR A 47 -5.16 6.50 6.05
CA TYR A 47 -4.92 7.79 6.70
C TYR A 47 -6.22 8.49 7.03
N ASN A 48 -6.18 9.28 8.11
CA ASN A 48 -7.33 10.07 8.54
C ASN A 48 -7.51 11.34 7.70
N ARG A 49 -6.43 11.93 7.18
CA ARG A 49 -6.42 13.08 6.28
C ARG A 49 -5.24 12.96 5.32
N LEU A 50 -5.42 13.47 4.11
CA LEU A 50 -4.42 13.41 3.06
C LEU A 50 -4.40 14.72 2.27
N VAL A 51 -3.21 15.25 2.02
CA VAL A 51 -2.99 16.33 1.07
C VAL A 51 -2.11 15.78 -0.04
N VAL A 52 -2.50 16.00 -1.29
CA VAL A 52 -1.79 15.44 -2.44
C VAL A 52 -1.75 16.42 -3.61
N GLU A 53 -0.61 16.45 -4.29
CA GLU A 53 -0.45 17.11 -5.57
C GLU A 53 -0.25 16.05 -6.66
N LEU A 54 -1.06 16.12 -7.71
CA LEU A 54 -1.18 15.11 -8.76
C LEU A 54 -0.69 15.62 -10.13
N THR A 55 0.34 16.45 -10.11
CA THR A 55 0.93 17.10 -11.29
C THR A 55 2.15 16.30 -11.78
N GLY A 56 2.49 16.41 -13.08
CA GLY A 56 3.74 15.87 -13.63
C GLY A 56 3.61 14.65 -14.54
N ARG A 57 4.74 14.12 -15.05
CA ARG A 57 4.77 13.22 -16.22
C ARG A 57 4.88 11.72 -15.92
N ASN A 58 5.09 11.30 -14.67
CA ASN A 58 5.44 9.91 -14.31
C ASN A 58 4.30 9.08 -13.70
N TRP A 59 3.04 9.49 -13.88
CA TRP A 59 1.87 8.74 -13.40
C TRP A 59 1.73 7.38 -14.09
N LYS A 60 1.73 6.31 -13.28
CA LYS A 60 1.39 4.95 -13.69
C LYS A 60 -0.10 4.69 -13.50
N SER A 61 -0.63 3.74 -14.28
CA SER A 61 -2.01 3.27 -14.11
C SER A 61 -2.27 2.83 -12.66
N GLY A 62 -3.43 3.20 -12.13
CA GLY A 62 -3.84 2.82 -10.77
C GLY A 62 -3.22 3.63 -9.61
N MET A 63 -2.22 4.50 -9.84
CA MET A 63 -1.66 5.34 -8.77
C MET A 63 -2.69 6.31 -8.18
N PHE A 64 -3.50 6.95 -9.04
CA PHE A 64 -4.55 7.87 -8.61
C PHE A 64 -5.58 7.16 -7.72
N TYR A 65 -6.05 5.98 -8.14
CA TYR A 65 -6.94 5.14 -7.33
C TYR A 65 -6.29 4.74 -5.99
N THR A 66 -5.00 4.40 -6.01
CA THR A 66 -4.26 4.05 -4.79
C THR A 66 -4.32 5.18 -3.77
N ILE A 67 -4.14 6.43 -4.22
CA ILE A 67 -4.18 7.63 -3.36
C ILE A 67 -5.58 7.85 -2.79
N LEU A 68 -6.61 7.87 -3.64
CA LEU A 68 -7.98 8.13 -3.21
C LEU A 68 -8.50 7.07 -2.24
N SER A 69 -8.08 5.82 -2.42
CA SER A 69 -8.47 4.71 -1.54
C SER A 69 -7.71 4.70 -0.20
N ARG A 70 -6.81 5.66 0.08
CA ARG A 70 -6.12 5.72 1.38
C ARG A 70 -6.92 6.40 2.47
N THR A 71 -7.97 7.17 2.14
CA THR A 71 -8.86 7.77 3.15
C THR A 71 -10.22 7.09 3.12
N ARG A 72 -10.95 7.20 4.23
CA ARG A 72 -12.30 6.62 4.36
C ARG A 72 -13.38 7.53 3.77
N LYS A 73 -13.10 8.83 3.69
CA LYS A 73 -14.03 9.84 3.17
C LYS A 73 -13.32 10.73 2.17
N LEU A 74 -14.04 11.15 1.14
CA LEU A 74 -13.54 12.09 0.16
C LEU A 74 -13.27 13.48 0.78
N SER A 75 -14.06 13.86 1.79
CA SER A 75 -13.87 15.12 2.55
C SER A 75 -12.52 15.22 3.25
N ASP A 76 -11.85 14.09 3.46
CA ASP A 76 -10.57 14.01 4.16
C ASP A 76 -9.37 14.14 3.19
N ILE A 77 -9.63 14.34 1.89
CA ILE A 77 -8.62 14.50 0.84
C ILE A 77 -8.62 15.95 0.35
N ILE A 78 -7.44 16.55 0.31
CA ILE A 78 -7.20 17.83 -0.37
C ILE A 78 -6.30 17.56 -1.58
N ILE A 79 -6.81 17.85 -2.77
CA ILE A 79 -6.04 17.79 -4.02
C ILE A 79 -5.63 19.21 -4.36
N LEU A 80 -4.32 19.49 -4.30
CA LEU A 80 -3.79 20.84 -4.56
C LEU A 80 -3.78 21.18 -6.05
N ALA A 81 -3.41 20.21 -6.89
CA ALA A 81 -3.44 20.31 -8.34
C ALA A 81 -3.47 18.91 -8.96
N TYR A 82 -3.97 18.79 -10.20
CA TYR A 82 -3.96 17.52 -10.93
C TYR A 82 -3.90 17.72 -12.45
N ASP A 83 -3.25 16.78 -13.13
CA ASP A 83 -3.30 16.68 -14.60
C ASP A 83 -4.36 15.66 -15.03
N ARG A 84 -5.20 15.96 -16.03
CA ARG A 84 -6.16 14.97 -16.57
C ARG A 84 -5.48 13.70 -17.08
N LYS A 85 -4.23 13.83 -17.53
CA LYS A 85 -3.38 12.70 -17.98
C LYS A 85 -2.94 11.77 -16.85
N SER A 86 -3.09 12.16 -15.58
CA SER A 86 -2.79 11.31 -14.42
C SER A 86 -3.83 10.18 -14.22
N PHE A 87 -5.04 10.36 -14.75
CA PHE A 87 -6.12 9.37 -14.73
C PHE A 87 -5.87 8.29 -15.78
N LYS A 88 -5.15 7.24 -15.37
CA LYS A 88 -4.80 6.12 -16.24
C LYS A 88 -5.32 4.80 -15.68
N VAL A 89 -5.93 4.02 -16.56
CA VAL A 89 -6.33 2.63 -16.31
C VAL A 89 -5.49 1.71 -17.19
N SER A 90 -5.08 0.58 -16.64
CA SER A 90 -4.36 -0.44 -17.40
C SER A 90 -5.34 -1.21 -18.27
N LYS A 91 -5.13 -1.23 -19.60
CA LYS A 91 -5.94 -2.03 -20.53
C LYS A 91 -5.88 -3.52 -20.21
N VAL A 92 -4.71 -4.00 -19.77
CA VAL A 92 -4.51 -5.40 -19.37
C VAL A 92 -5.39 -5.74 -18.17
N ALA A 93 -5.39 -4.88 -17.15
CA ALA A 93 -6.22 -5.09 -15.95
C ALA A 93 -7.72 -5.00 -16.27
N LEU A 94 -8.10 -4.08 -17.16
CA LEU A 94 -9.49 -3.93 -17.60
C LEU A 94 -9.98 -5.18 -18.38
N ASN A 95 -9.18 -5.68 -19.30
CA ASN A 95 -9.51 -6.90 -20.05
C ASN A 95 -9.64 -8.11 -19.12
N GLU A 96 -8.75 -8.22 -18.13
CA GLU A 96 -8.83 -9.29 -17.14
C GLU A 96 -10.09 -9.18 -16.27
N MET A 97 -10.47 -7.96 -15.87
CA MET A 97 -11.71 -7.73 -15.15
C MET A 97 -12.94 -8.18 -15.96
N TYR A 98 -13.00 -7.86 -17.26
CA TYR A 98 -14.07 -8.35 -18.14
C TYR A 98 -14.08 -9.88 -18.30
N ARG A 99 -12.89 -10.51 -18.39
CA ARG A 99 -12.77 -11.97 -18.41
C ARG A 99 -13.37 -12.58 -17.15
N LEU A 100 -13.08 -12.01 -15.98
CA LEU A 100 -13.59 -12.48 -14.69
C LEU A 100 -15.10 -12.27 -14.56
N GLU A 101 -15.64 -11.12 -14.97
CA GLU A 101 -17.10 -10.87 -14.98
C GLU A 101 -17.87 -11.86 -15.87
N THR A 102 -17.23 -12.35 -16.94
CA THR A 102 -17.83 -13.36 -17.82
C THR A 102 -17.87 -14.72 -17.12
N ILE A 103 -16.78 -15.11 -16.47
CA ILE A 103 -16.68 -16.36 -15.71
C ILE A 103 -17.66 -16.38 -14.53
N GLU A 104 -17.84 -15.26 -13.83
CA GLU A 104 -18.80 -15.15 -12.72
C GLU A 104 -20.24 -15.38 -13.18
N LYS A 105 -20.60 -14.97 -14.41
CA LYS A 105 -21.93 -15.25 -14.98
C LYS A 105 -22.13 -16.72 -15.31
N ASP A 106 -21.08 -17.38 -15.79
CA ASP A 106 -21.12 -18.80 -16.15
C ASP A 106 -21.04 -19.71 -14.91
N TYR A 107 -20.42 -19.22 -13.83
CA TYR A 107 -20.28 -19.90 -12.54
C TYR A 107 -20.48 -18.87 -11.40
N PRO A 108 -21.71 -18.67 -10.91
CA PRO A 108 -21.97 -17.71 -9.84
C PRO A 108 -21.14 -18.09 -8.62
N ILE A 109 -20.17 -17.24 -8.29
CA ILE A 109 -19.29 -17.45 -7.14
C ILE A 109 -20.16 -17.35 -5.89
N ASN A 110 -20.27 -18.45 -5.15
CA ASN A 110 -20.81 -18.39 -3.80
C ASN A 110 -19.80 -17.65 -2.91
N ILE A 111 -20.06 -16.37 -2.65
CA ILE A 111 -19.17 -15.48 -1.89
C ILE A 111 -18.87 -16.06 -0.49
N GLU A 112 -19.82 -16.79 0.13
CA GLU A 112 -19.59 -17.50 1.40
C GLU A 112 -18.49 -18.57 1.28
N GLN A 113 -18.45 -19.30 0.17
CA GLN A 113 -17.44 -20.33 -0.06
C GLN A 113 -16.07 -19.73 -0.36
N TYR A 114 -16.01 -18.63 -1.11
CA TYR A 114 -14.76 -17.92 -1.43
C TYR A 114 -14.15 -17.26 -0.19
N LEU A 115 -14.96 -16.53 0.59
CA LEU A 115 -14.53 -15.93 1.86
C LEU A 115 -14.08 -17.01 2.86
N ARG A 116 -14.79 -18.15 2.97
CA ARG A 116 -14.35 -19.27 3.82
C ARG A 116 -13.02 -19.89 3.39
N THR A 117 -12.70 -19.83 2.10
CA THR A 117 -11.46 -20.38 1.56
C THR A 117 -10.31 -19.38 1.72
N GLU A 118 -10.47 -18.14 1.27
CA GLU A 118 -9.45 -17.09 1.42
C GLU A 118 -9.17 -16.71 2.87
N VAL A 119 -10.19 -16.59 3.74
CA VAL A 119 -9.96 -16.29 5.17
C VAL A 119 -9.23 -17.45 5.85
N LYS A 120 -9.46 -18.71 5.43
CA LYS A 120 -8.67 -19.88 5.89
C LYS A 120 -7.21 -19.81 5.44
N TYR A 121 -6.95 -19.47 4.18
CA TYR A 121 -5.58 -19.34 3.65
C TYR A 121 -4.86 -18.12 4.22
N PHE A 122 -5.57 -17.02 4.45
CA PHE A 122 -5.02 -15.79 5.03
C PHE A 122 -4.69 -15.99 6.51
N LEU A 123 -5.58 -16.62 7.29
CA LEU A 123 -5.33 -16.94 8.70
C LEU A 123 -4.24 -18.01 8.87
N SER A 124 -4.16 -19.02 7.99
CA SER A 124 -3.10 -20.04 8.07
C SER A 124 -1.72 -19.47 7.72
N LEU A 125 -1.64 -18.54 6.77
CA LEU A 125 -0.38 -17.91 6.37
C LEU A 125 0.11 -16.86 7.39
N THR A 126 -0.79 -16.16 8.09
CA THR A 126 -0.40 -15.18 9.11
C THR A 126 -0.03 -15.81 10.46
N MET A 127 -0.58 -16.98 10.81
CA MET A 127 -0.24 -17.65 12.08
C MET A 127 1.13 -18.32 12.06
N THR A 128 1.68 -18.67 10.90
CA THR A 128 3.05 -19.24 10.81
C THR A 128 4.14 -18.17 10.90
N VAL A 129 3.84 -16.91 10.57
CA VAL A 129 4.82 -15.81 10.61
C VAL A 129 4.88 -15.15 12.01
N LEU A 130 3.82 -15.21 12.82
CA LEU A 130 3.78 -14.59 14.15
C LEU A 130 4.46 -15.42 15.27
N ILE A 131 4.84 -16.69 15.02
CA ILE A 131 5.53 -17.54 16.00
C ILE A 131 7.07 -17.44 15.88
N LEU A 132 7.59 -16.67 14.92
CA LEU A 132 9.04 -16.52 14.66
C LEU A 132 9.57 -15.08 14.72
N LEU A 133 8.83 -14.14 15.32
CA LEU A 133 9.31 -12.82 15.74
C LEU A 133 8.97 -12.60 17.21
#